data_AF-A0A386JAV9-F1
#
_entry.id   AF-A0A386JAV9-F1
#
_cell.length_a   1.000
_cell.length_b   1.000
_cell.length_c   1.000
_cell.angle_alpha   90.00
_cell.angle_beta   90.00
_cell.angle_gamma   90.00
#
_symmetry.space_group_name_H-M   'P 1'
#
loop_
_entity.id
_entity.type
_entity.pdbx_description
1 polymer ?
#
loop_
_entity_poly.entity_id
_entity_poly.type
_entity_poly.pdbx_seq_one_letter_code
_entity_poly.pdbx_strand_id
1 'polypeptide(L)'
;MRQAVAVMPLAAKVLKQVMVNTGSALMAMKDAGVNTYRWQGGEQRPATIISEPDRNVRYARLAGDFVASVKAGEESVAQVSGVREQAILTQAIRSELKTQGVLGHPEVTMTALSPVWLDTGALRDGVQSQPGSETGRSAAEGDAER
;
A
#
# COMPACT_ATOMS: atom_id res chain seq x y z
N MET A 1 -13.49 -11.83 10.71
CA MET A 1 -12.51 -11.38 9.69
C MET A 1 -11.12 -11.44 10.31
N ARG A 2 -10.27 -12.38 9.88
CA ARG A 2 -8.89 -12.51 10.38
C ARG A 2 -7.99 -11.60 9.52
N GLN A 3 -7.53 -10.48 10.07
CA GLN A 3 -6.49 -9.68 9.41
C GLN A 3 -5.14 -10.27 9.80
N ALA A 4 -4.51 -10.98 8.86
CA ALA A 4 -3.10 -11.33 8.95
C ALA A 4 -2.29 -10.09 8.54
N VAL A 5 -1.42 -9.62 9.42
CA VAL A 5 -0.47 -8.55 9.10
C VAL A 5 0.92 -9.18 9.10
N ALA A 6 1.59 -9.15 7.96
CA ALA A 6 2.90 -9.77 7.77
C ALA A 6 3.98 -8.68 7.77
N VAL A 7 5.06 -8.90 8.53
CA VAL A 7 6.36 -8.28 8.27
C VAL A 7 7.07 -9.20 7.30
N MET A 8 7.37 -8.71 6.10
CA MET A 8 8.08 -9.51 5.09
C MET A 8 9.42 -8.84 4.78
N PRO A 9 10.55 -9.57 4.88
CA PRO A 9 11.78 -9.16 4.20
C PRO A 9 11.53 -9.22 2.68
N LEU A 10 12.08 -8.29 1.89
CA LEU A 10 11.75 -8.10 0.48
C LEU A 10 12.16 -9.30 -0.40
N ALA A 11 13.02 -10.19 0.12
CA ALA A 11 13.27 -11.49 -0.47
C ALA A 11 12.02 -12.42 -0.49
N ALA A 12 10.92 -12.01 0.16
CA ALA A 12 9.63 -12.70 0.17
C ALA A 12 8.49 -11.81 -0.39
N LYS A 13 8.78 -10.86 -1.29
CA LYS A 13 7.73 -10.15 -2.03
C LYS A 13 6.95 -11.16 -2.87
N VAL A 14 5.78 -11.58 -2.40
CA VAL A 14 4.52 -11.84 -3.13
C VAL A 14 3.54 -12.52 -2.16
N LEU A 15 2.79 -11.69 -1.42
CA LEU A 15 1.44 -12.01 -0.97
C LEU A 15 0.55 -10.81 -1.29
N LYS A 16 0.54 -10.40 -2.56
CA LYS A 16 -0.62 -9.69 -3.07
C LYS A 16 -1.73 -10.72 -3.16
N GLN A 17 -2.69 -10.66 -2.24
CA GLN A 17 -4.02 -11.19 -2.52
C GLN A 17 -4.57 -10.36 -3.69
N VAL A 18 -4.32 -10.83 -4.92
CA VAL A 18 -4.97 -10.27 -6.10
C VAL A 18 -6.44 -10.64 -5.98
N MET A 19 -7.25 -9.68 -5.58
CA MET A 19 -8.71 -9.85 -5.62
C MET A 19 -9.15 -9.78 -7.08
N VAL A 20 -10.17 -10.58 -7.40
CA VAL A 20 -10.84 -10.50 -8.70
C VAL A 20 -11.41 -9.09 -8.85
N ASN A 21 -11.13 -8.44 -9.99
CA ASN A 21 -11.55 -7.07 -10.25
C ASN A 21 -13.08 -6.96 -10.47
N THR A 22 -13.62 -5.75 -10.37
CA THR A 22 -15.03 -5.44 -10.64
C THR A 22 -15.37 -5.78 -12.09
N GLY A 23 -16.41 -6.60 -12.30
CA GLY A 23 -16.80 -7.11 -13.61
C GLY A 23 -15.87 -8.22 -14.09
N SER A 24 -15.96 -9.40 -13.46
CA SER A 24 -15.00 -10.51 -13.60
C SER A 24 -14.91 -11.08 -15.02
N ALA A 25 -14.21 -10.36 -15.90
CA ALA A 25 -13.88 -10.78 -17.26
C ALA A 25 -13.13 -12.11 -17.24
N LEU A 26 -12.31 -12.34 -16.22
CA LEU A 26 -11.58 -13.60 -16.04
C LEU A 26 -12.52 -14.80 -15.88
N MET A 27 -13.60 -14.66 -15.10
CA MET A 27 -14.59 -15.72 -14.95
C MET A 27 -15.39 -15.90 -16.24
N ALA A 28 -15.79 -14.81 -16.90
CA ALA A 28 -16.48 -14.88 -18.18
C ALA A 28 -15.64 -15.59 -19.27
N MET A 29 -14.33 -15.36 -19.32
CA MET A 29 -13.42 -16.05 -20.24
C MET A 29 -13.27 -17.53 -19.90
N LYS A 30 -13.22 -17.88 -18.61
CA LYS A 30 -13.20 -19.27 -18.17
C LYS A 30 -14.50 -19.99 -18.56
N ASP A 31 -15.65 -19.35 -18.37
CA ASP A 31 -16.96 -19.89 -18.73
C ASP A 31 -17.12 -20.04 -20.25
N ALA A 32 -16.50 -19.16 -21.04
CA ALA A 32 -16.43 -19.25 -22.50
C ALA A 32 -15.46 -20.34 -23.03
N GLY A 33 -14.82 -21.11 -22.14
CA GLY A 33 -13.97 -22.24 -22.51
C GLY A 33 -12.55 -21.86 -22.96
N VAL A 34 -12.07 -20.66 -22.63
CA VAL A 34 -10.70 -20.25 -22.94
C VAL A 34 -9.70 -21.12 -22.14
N ASN A 35 -8.71 -21.69 -22.83
CA ASN A 35 -7.67 -22.51 -22.18
C ASN A 35 -6.90 -21.72 -21.13
N THR A 36 -6.67 -22.35 -19.97
CA THR A 36 -5.85 -21.80 -18.88
C THR A 36 -4.56 -22.61 -18.76
N TYR A 37 -3.42 -21.95 -18.97
CA TYR A 37 -2.11 -22.56 -18.79
C TYR A 37 -1.54 -22.13 -17.44
N ARG A 38 -1.28 -23.09 -16.55
CA ARG A 38 -0.71 -22.83 -15.23
C ARG A 38 0.78 -23.07 -15.25
N TRP A 39 1.56 -22.00 -15.11
CA TRP A 39 2.99 -22.10 -14.88
C TRP A 39 3.28 -22.49 -13.42
N GLN A 40 4.20 -23.44 -13.20
CA GLN A 40 4.52 -24.02 -11.87
C GLN A 40 5.96 -23.75 -11.39
N GLY A 41 6.74 -22.94 -12.10
CA GLY A 41 8.18 -22.74 -11.81
C GLY A 41 8.51 -21.72 -10.72
N GLY A 42 7.53 -21.19 -9.99
CA GLY A 42 7.75 -20.12 -9.00
C GLY A 42 7.96 -20.67 -7.59
N GLU A 43 9.05 -20.26 -6.92
CA GLU A 43 9.23 -20.50 -5.49
C GLU A 43 8.18 -19.68 -4.70
N GLN A 44 7.27 -20.36 -4.01
CA GLN A 44 6.34 -19.73 -3.08
C GLN A 44 6.88 -19.92 -1.66
N ARG A 45 7.41 -18.84 -1.08
CA ARG A 45 7.81 -18.84 0.33
C ARG A 45 6.57 -18.76 1.22
N PRO A 46 6.43 -19.65 2.22
CA PRO A 46 5.32 -19.57 3.16
C PRO A 46 5.42 -18.27 3.97
N ALA A 47 4.26 -17.68 4.28
CA ALA A 47 4.20 -16.54 5.18
C ALA A 47 4.05 -16.99 6.63
N THR A 48 4.73 -16.28 7.53
CA THR A 48 4.55 -16.41 8.97
C THR A 48 3.25 -15.71 9.36
N ILE A 49 2.31 -16.45 9.97
CA ILE A 49 1.04 -15.91 10.44
C ILE A 49 1.09 -15.80 11.97
N ILE A 50 0.98 -14.57 12.47
CA ILE A 50 0.89 -14.29 13.90
C ILE A 50 -0.52 -13.78 14.18
N SER A 51 -1.24 -14.47 15.06
CA SER A 51 -2.61 -14.10 15.45
C SER A 51 -2.57 -13.36 16.77
N GLU A 52 -3.02 -12.11 16.77
CA GLU A 52 -3.14 -11.28 17.97
C GLU A 52 -4.51 -10.58 17.92
N PRO A 53 -5.42 -10.81 18.90
CA PRO A 53 -6.78 -10.28 18.86
C PRO A 53 -6.85 -8.77 19.09
N ASP A 54 -5.99 -8.20 19.92
CA ASP A 54 -6.01 -6.77 20.20
C ASP A 54 -5.36 -5.97 19.06
N ARG A 55 -6.06 -4.95 18.57
CA ARG A 55 -5.59 -4.15 17.43
C ARG A 55 -4.34 -3.34 17.76
N ASN A 56 -4.28 -2.75 18.94
CA ASN A 56 -3.19 -1.88 19.34
C ASN A 56 -1.94 -2.73 19.58
N VAL A 57 -2.10 -3.87 20.24
CA VAL A 57 -1.02 -4.85 20.43
C VAL A 57 -0.52 -5.37 19.09
N ARG A 58 -1.43 -5.67 18.13
CA ARG A 58 -1.04 -6.04 16.76
C ARG A 58 -0.13 -5.01 16.10
N TYR A 59 -0.52 -3.74 16.09
CA TYR A 59 0.25 -2.72 15.40
C TYR A 59 1.53 -2.33 16.14
N ALA A 60 1.53 -2.34 17.47
CA ALA A 60 2.74 -2.13 18.26
C ALA A 60 3.78 -3.23 17.98
N ARG A 61 3.34 -4.49 17.97
CA ARG A 61 4.21 -5.62 17.63
C ARG A 61 4.73 -5.52 16.20
N LEU A 62 3.85 -5.24 15.22
CA LEU A 62 4.25 -5.08 13.82
C LEU A 62 5.29 -3.95 13.64
N ALA A 63 5.08 -2.83 14.34
CA ALA A 63 6.03 -1.73 14.32
C ALA A 63 7.39 -2.15 14.90
N GLY A 64 7.41 -2.85 16.03
CA GLY A 64 8.63 -3.39 16.63
C GLY A 64 9.38 -4.33 15.68
N ASP A 65 8.67 -5.31 15.10
CA ASP A 65 9.24 -6.29 14.17
C ASP A 65 9.80 -5.60 12.91
N PHE A 66 9.09 -4.60 12.37
CA PHE A 66 9.53 -3.80 11.22
C PHE A 66 10.74 -2.92 11.54
N VAL A 67 10.79 -2.29 12.72
CA VAL A 67 11.93 -1.44 13.10
C VAL A 67 13.17 -2.29 13.35
N ALA A 68 13.00 -3.48 13.94
CA ALA A 68 14.08 -4.45 14.11
C ALA A 68 14.68 -4.87 12.76
N SER A 69 13.83 -5.17 11.76
CA SER A 69 14.31 -5.52 10.42
C SER A 69 15.01 -4.34 9.73
N VAL A 70 14.44 -3.14 9.79
CA VAL A 70 15.08 -1.92 9.24
C VAL A 70 16.44 -1.67 9.87
N LYS A 71 16.59 -1.83 11.20
CA LYS A 71 17.87 -1.70 11.89
C LYS A 71 18.91 -2.72 11.44
N ALA A 72 18.47 -3.94 11.15
CA ALA A 72 19.33 -5.00 10.65
C ALA A 72 19.77 -4.79 9.19
N GLY A 73 19.32 -3.71 8.52
CA GLY A 73 19.52 -3.53 7.07
C GLY A 73 18.60 -4.41 6.22
N GLU A 74 17.60 -5.01 6.88
CA GLU A 74 16.46 -5.77 6.35
C GLU A 74 15.73 -5.00 5.24
N GLU A 75 15.75 -5.42 3.98
CA GLU A 75 14.84 -4.84 3.00
C GLU A 75 13.41 -5.17 3.42
N SER A 76 12.62 -4.19 3.86
CA SER A 76 11.38 -4.46 4.62
C SER A 76 10.25 -3.56 4.19
N VAL A 77 9.03 -4.10 4.10
CA VAL A 77 7.81 -3.32 3.77
C VAL A 77 6.68 -3.72 4.71
N ALA A 78 6.01 -2.73 5.32
CA ALA A 78 4.79 -2.92 6.09
C ALA A 78 3.56 -2.61 5.23
N GLN A 79 2.55 -3.49 5.23
CA GLN A 79 1.35 -3.35 4.41
C GLN A 79 0.08 -3.56 5.23
N VAL A 80 -0.90 -2.68 5.04
CA VAL A 80 -2.26 -2.76 5.59
C VAL A 80 -3.27 -2.28 4.55
N SER A 81 -4.51 -2.75 4.66
CA SER A 81 -5.61 -2.30 3.82
C SER A 81 -6.29 -1.07 4.42
N GLY A 82 -6.53 -0.05 3.61
CA GLY A 82 -7.28 1.15 4.00
C GLY A 82 -6.40 2.30 4.49
N VAL A 83 -6.79 3.53 4.12
CA VAL A 83 -6.03 4.75 4.44
C VAL A 83 -5.97 5.05 5.93
N ARG A 84 -7.03 4.71 6.68
CA ARG A 84 -7.10 4.92 8.13
C ARG A 84 -6.13 4.00 8.87
N GLU A 85 -6.13 2.74 8.51
CA GLU A 85 -5.24 1.71 9.07
C GLU A 85 -3.78 2.03 8.72
N GLN A 86 -3.54 2.49 7.49
CA GLN A 86 -2.22 2.96 7.07
C GLN A 86 -1.74 4.13 7.94
N ALA A 87 -2.58 5.13 8.20
CA ALA A 87 -2.21 6.27 9.06
C ALA A 87 -1.87 5.81 10.49
N ILE A 88 -2.71 4.96 11.09
CA ILE A 88 -2.50 4.45 12.46
C ILE A 88 -1.20 3.64 12.55
N LEU A 89 -0.98 2.73 11.60
CA LEU A 89 0.25 1.94 11.58
C LEU A 89 1.49 2.81 11.32
N THR A 90 1.39 3.80 10.44
CA THR A 90 2.49 4.74 10.15
C THR A 90 2.90 5.50 11.41
N GLN A 91 1.92 5.91 12.23
CA GLN A 91 2.19 6.59 13.49
C GLN A 91 2.87 5.65 14.51
N ALA A 92 2.42 4.40 14.63
CA ALA A 92 3.06 3.40 15.49
C ALA A 92 4.52 3.14 15.07
N ILE A 93 4.76 2.94 13.76
CA ILE A 93 6.11 2.74 13.21
C ILE A 93 7.00 3.96 13.48
N ARG A 94 6.50 5.18 13.23
CA ARG A 94 7.27 6.41 13.47
C ARG A 94 7.65 6.56 14.94
N SER A 95 6.71 6.28 15.85
CA SER A 95 6.97 6.30 17.29
C SER A 95 8.08 5.31 17.66
N GLU A 96 8.00 4.08 17.15
CA GLU A 96 8.97 3.04 17.45
C GLU A 96 10.36 3.35 16.86
N LEU A 97 10.44 3.86 15.62
CA LEU A 97 11.69 4.29 14.99
C LEU A 97 12.41 5.35 15.82
N LYS A 98 11.68 6.28 16.46
CA LYS A 98 12.24 7.29 17.35
C LYS A 98 12.74 6.70 18.65
N THR A 99 11.91 5.89 19.33
CA THR A 99 12.30 5.17 20.55
C THR A 99 13.59 4.39 20.35
N GLN A 100 13.72 3.79 19.18
CA GLN A 100 14.85 2.95 18.80
C GLN A 100 16.04 3.73 18.21
N GLY A 101 15.95 5.05 18.06
CA GLY A 101 17.03 5.92 17.59
C GLY A 101 17.34 5.85 16.08
N VAL A 102 16.48 5.18 15.29
CA VAL A 102 16.62 5.11 13.83
C VAL A 102 16.17 6.40 13.17
N LEU A 103 15.11 7.02 13.70
CA LEU A 103 14.61 8.31 13.27
C LEU A 103 14.90 9.38 14.33
N GLY A 104 15.25 10.58 13.89
CA GLY A 104 15.43 11.73 14.77
C GLY A 104 14.16 12.09 15.55
N HIS A 105 14.34 12.66 16.75
CA HIS A 105 13.24 13.12 17.59
C HIS A 105 12.51 14.36 17.05
N PRO A 106 13.20 15.38 16.50
CA PRO A 106 12.55 16.57 15.95
C PRO A 106 11.61 16.22 14.80
N GLU A 107 10.43 16.84 14.80
CA GLU A 107 9.48 16.74 13.69
C GLU A 107 9.39 18.08 12.96
N VAL A 108 9.40 18.02 11.63
CA VAL A 108 9.10 19.16 10.76
C VAL A 108 7.81 18.83 10.01
N THR A 109 6.84 19.75 10.06
CA THR A 109 5.59 19.61 9.33
C THR A 109 5.74 20.27 7.96
N MET A 110 5.48 19.50 6.90
CA MET A 110 5.50 19.96 5.51
C MET A 110 4.22 19.52 4.81
N THR A 111 3.63 20.40 4.00
CA THR A 111 2.47 20.06 3.18
C THR A 111 2.92 19.31 1.93
N ALA A 112 2.31 18.16 1.66
CA ALA A 112 2.53 17.36 0.46
C ALA A 112 1.20 17.09 -0.24
N LEU A 113 1.23 17.08 -1.58
CA LEU A 113 0.06 16.80 -2.40
C LEU A 113 -0.11 15.29 -2.60
N SER A 114 -1.35 14.81 -2.49
CA SER A 114 -1.72 13.42 -2.79
C SER A 114 -2.60 13.40 -4.03
N PRO A 115 -2.24 12.65 -5.09
CA PRO A 115 -3.04 12.60 -6.30
C PRO A 115 -4.38 11.90 -6.04
N VAL A 116 -5.43 12.36 -6.71
CA VAL A 116 -6.75 11.72 -6.74
C VAL A 116 -6.94 11.09 -8.11
N TRP A 117 -7.35 9.82 -8.14
CA TRP A 117 -7.64 9.12 -9.38
C TRP A 117 -8.95 9.62 -9.96
N LEU A 118 -8.87 10.24 -11.14
CA LEU A 118 -10.03 10.69 -11.90
C LEU A 118 -10.28 9.69 -13.04
N ASP A 119 -11.51 9.20 -13.16
CA ASP A 119 -11.99 8.51 -14.36
C ASP A 119 -12.80 9.48 -15.24
N THR A 120 -13.11 9.07 -16.48
CA THR A 120 -13.84 9.92 -17.44
C THR A 120 -15.23 10.32 -16.94
N GLY A 121 -15.89 9.51 -16.12
CA GLY A 121 -17.19 9.85 -15.53
C GLY A 121 -17.05 10.87 -14.42
N ALA A 122 -16.18 10.58 -13.46
CA ALA A 122 -15.90 11.44 -12.31
C ALA A 122 -15.34 12.81 -12.70
N LEU A 123 -14.55 12.88 -13.76
CA LEU A 123 -14.08 14.15 -14.33
C LEU A 123 -15.24 14.98 -14.91
N ARG A 124 -16.19 14.35 -15.60
CA ARG A 124 -17.33 15.04 -16.24
C ARG A 124 -18.33 15.55 -15.21
N ASP A 125 -18.58 14.76 -14.18
CA ASP A 125 -19.61 15.06 -13.18
C ASP A 125 -19.10 16.00 -12.08
N GLY A 126 -17.79 16.29 -12.04
CA GLY A 126 -17.17 17.20 -11.07
C GLY A 126 -17.25 16.71 -9.61
N VAL A 127 -17.72 15.47 -9.40
CA VAL A 127 -18.05 14.91 -8.07
C VAL A 127 -16.81 14.77 -7.17
N GLN A 128 -15.62 14.66 -7.76
CA GLN A 128 -14.36 14.48 -7.02
C GLN A 128 -13.62 15.78 -6.70
N SER A 129 -14.13 16.93 -7.14
CA SER A 129 -13.54 18.25 -6.84
C SER A 129 -14.08 18.78 -5.51
N GLN A 130 -13.25 18.75 -4.46
CA GLN A 130 -13.58 19.31 -3.15
C GLN A 130 -12.97 20.71 -2.98
N PRO A 131 -13.60 21.63 -2.23
CA PRO A 131 -12.99 22.92 -1.90
C PRO A 131 -11.60 22.73 -1.29
N GLY A 132 -10.58 23.39 -1.85
CA GLY A 132 -9.18 23.26 -1.42
C GLY A 132 -8.35 22.22 -2.20
N SER A 133 -8.92 21.53 -3.20
CA SER A 133 -8.14 20.68 -4.10
C SER A 133 -7.28 21.52 -5.05
N GLU A 134 -6.00 21.15 -5.19
CA GLU A 134 -5.12 21.74 -6.20
C GLU A 134 -5.21 20.98 -7.53
N THR A 135 -5.21 21.71 -8.65
CA THR A 135 -5.28 21.14 -10.01
C THR A 135 -4.07 21.55 -10.82
N GLY A 136 -3.23 20.58 -11.22
CA GLY A 136 -2.16 20.80 -12.19
C GLY A 136 -2.64 20.56 -13.62
N ARG A 137 -2.31 21.46 -14.56
CA ARG A 137 -2.45 21.21 -16.01
C ARG A 137 -1.07 20.99 -16.60
N SER A 138 -0.90 19.92 -17.36
CA SER A 138 0.30 19.76 -18.20
C SER A 138 0.25 20.82 -19.30
N ALA A 139 1.24 21.72 -19.35
CA ALA A 139 1.42 22.56 -20.54
C ALA A 139 1.85 21.66 -21.70
N ALA A 140 1.25 21.85 -22.88
CA ALA A 140 1.76 21.21 -24.09
C ALA A 140 3.11 21.85 -24.40
N GLU A 141 4.15 21.04 -24.41
CA GLU A 141 5.48 21.46 -24.86
C GLU A 141 5.40 21.72 -26.38
N GLY A 142 5.16 22.97 -26.78
CA GLY A 142 4.97 23.28 -28.21
C GLY A 142 4.58 24.69 -28.64
N ASP A 143 4.44 25.69 -27.76
CA ASP A 143 4.10 27.08 -28.18
C ASP A 143 5.18 28.09 -27.77
N ALA A 144 6.45 27.73 -28.00
CA ALA A 144 7.59 28.64 -27.86
C ALA A 144 8.47 28.63 -29.12
N GLU A 145 7.87 28.81 -30.30
CA GLU A 145 8.59 29.21 -31.51
C GLU A 145 7.58 29.67 -32.59
N ARG A 146 7.16 30.94 -32.54
CA ARG A 146 6.78 31.76 -33.70
C ARG A 146 6.96 33.25 -33.40
#